data_AF-A0A2S6QL50-F1
#
_entry.id   AF-A0A2S6QL50-F1
#
_cell.length_a   1.000
_cell.length_b   1.000
_cell.length_c   1.000
_cell.angle_alpha   90.00
_cell.angle_beta   90.00
_cell.angle_gamma   90.00
#
_symmetry.space_group_name_H-M   'P 1'
#
loop_
_entity.id
_entity.type
_entity.pdbx_description
1 polymer ?
#
loop_
_entity_poly.entity_id
_entity_poly.type
_entity_poly.pdbx_seq_one_letter_code
_entity_poly.pdbx_strand_id
1 'polypeptide(L)'
;MNKSSQTIEKKFPIELRIVVWEFVRIMVQLEKSTKSKNLKNTPSIYHAWLPSWREIDDRLTKSGKKDVSEFSQLMMEKEVLLQCRSNKQLNELIRALENVINQLKVEAKLASGDAEKLTSFRYEKSELETLLRKIRRMRKSPNRNKR
;
A
#
# COMPACT_ATOMS: atom_id res chain seq x y z
N MET A 1 22.38 4.75 39.49
CA MET A 1 22.12 5.52 38.24
C MET A 1 21.10 4.76 37.40
N ASN A 2 19.83 5.13 37.50
CA ASN A 2 18.76 4.54 36.69
C ASN A 2 18.85 5.06 35.25
N LYS A 3 19.17 4.18 34.30
CA LYS A 3 18.94 4.47 32.87
C LYS A 3 17.45 4.33 32.62
N SER A 4 16.72 5.43 32.73
CA SER A 4 15.36 5.53 32.22
C SER A 4 15.40 5.31 30.70
N SER A 5 15.14 4.08 30.28
CA SER A 5 14.82 3.75 28.90
C SER A 5 13.55 4.49 28.52
N GLN A 6 13.69 5.73 28.02
CA GLN A 6 12.59 6.44 27.38
C GLN A 6 12.23 5.64 26.12
N THR A 7 11.25 4.76 26.24
CA THR A 7 10.55 4.19 25.10
C THR A 7 9.83 5.35 24.41
N ILE A 8 10.44 5.89 23.35
CA ILE A 8 9.87 7.00 22.59
C ILE A 8 8.56 6.52 21.98
N GLU A 9 7.44 6.93 22.59
CA GLU A 9 6.10 6.64 22.07
C GLU A 9 5.92 7.33 20.71
N LYS A 10 5.71 6.53 19.68
CA LYS A 10 5.34 7.03 18.36
C LYS A 10 3.90 7.54 18.42
N LYS A 11 3.68 8.79 18.01
CA LYS A 11 2.32 9.33 17.81
C LYS A 11 1.70 8.68 16.56
N PHE A 12 0.79 7.75 16.79
CA PHE A 12 -0.20 7.34 15.80
C PHE A 12 -1.38 8.35 15.82
N PRO A 13 -2.13 8.48 14.71
CA PRO A 13 -2.00 7.75 13.44
C PRO A 13 -0.87 8.28 12.54
N ILE A 14 -0.31 7.40 11.70
CA ILE A 14 0.53 7.78 10.57
C ILE A 14 -0.40 7.96 9.36
N GLU A 15 -0.36 9.13 8.74
CA GLU A 15 -1.08 9.43 7.51
C GLU A 15 -0.24 9.08 6.29
N LEU A 16 -0.86 8.43 5.32
CA LEU A 16 -0.25 7.99 4.07
C LEU A 16 -1.08 8.51 2.91
N ARG A 17 -0.42 9.20 1.98
CA ARG A 17 -0.95 9.46 0.64
C ARG A 17 -0.26 8.52 -0.33
N ILE A 18 -1.06 7.74 -1.04
CA ILE A 18 -0.61 6.76 -2.02
C ILE A 18 -1.47 6.89 -3.27
N VAL A 19 -0.88 6.61 -4.43
CA VAL A 19 -1.60 6.67 -5.71
C VAL A 19 -2.61 5.52 -5.77
N VAL A 20 -3.74 5.72 -6.44
CA VAL A 20 -4.83 4.73 -6.51
C VAL A 20 -4.35 3.38 -7.04
N TRP A 21 -3.53 3.32 -8.09
CA TRP A 21 -3.03 2.03 -8.59
C TRP A 21 -2.17 1.29 -7.55
N GLU A 22 -1.36 2.00 -6.76
CA GLU A 22 -0.59 1.42 -5.66
C GLU A 22 -1.54 0.88 -4.58
N PHE A 23 -2.55 1.67 -4.21
CA PHE A 23 -3.58 1.28 -3.25
C PHE A 23 -4.31 0.01 -3.68
N VAL A 24 -4.72 -0.09 -4.94
CA VAL A 24 -5.37 -1.27 -5.52
C VAL A 24 -4.48 -2.51 -5.37
N ARG A 25 -3.21 -2.44 -5.78
CA ARG A 25 -2.26 -3.55 -5.66
C ARG A 25 -2.12 -4.02 -4.20
N ILE A 26 -2.03 -3.08 -3.27
CA ILE A 26 -1.91 -3.36 -1.83
C ILE A 26 -3.20 -4.00 -1.30
N MET A 27 -4.38 -3.45 -1.61
CA MET A 27 -5.66 -3.97 -1.13
C MET A 27 -5.94 -5.38 -1.63
N VAL A 28 -5.64 -5.67 -2.90
CA VAL A 28 -5.76 -7.03 -3.44
C VAL A 28 -4.85 -8.01 -2.68
N GLN A 29 -3.61 -7.61 -2.38
CA GLN A 29 -2.70 -8.46 -1.60
C GLN A 29 -3.16 -8.66 -0.15
N LEU A 30 -3.66 -7.60 0.48
CA LEU A 30 -4.21 -7.65 1.84
C LEU A 30 -5.43 -8.56 1.90
N GLU A 31 -6.34 -8.46 0.94
CA GLU A 31 -7.52 -9.31 0.85
C GLU A 31 -7.14 -10.80 0.74
N LYS A 32 -6.20 -11.14 -0.16
CA LYS A 32 -5.67 -12.50 -0.29
C LYS A 32 -5.10 -13.01 1.03
N SER A 33 -4.33 -12.18 1.72
CA SER A 33 -3.69 -12.50 2.99
C SER A 33 -4.70 -12.74 4.12
N THR A 34 -5.78 -11.94 4.16
CA THR A 34 -6.86 -12.07 5.14
C THR A 34 -7.70 -13.32 4.90
N LYS A 35 -8.08 -13.59 3.64
CA LYS A 35 -8.83 -14.79 3.24
C LYS A 35 -8.08 -16.08 3.57
N SER A 36 -6.77 -16.12 3.28
CA SER A 36 -5.94 -17.31 3.52
C SER A 36 -5.78 -17.68 5.00
N LYS A 37 -5.78 -16.71 5.91
CA LYS A 37 -5.48 -16.94 7.34
C LYS A 37 -6.72 -17.11 8.22
N ASN A 38 -7.93 -17.05 7.65
CA ASN A 38 -9.20 -17.07 8.38
C ASN A 38 -9.23 -16.11 9.59
N LEU A 39 -8.55 -14.96 9.47
CA LEU A 39 -8.38 -13.97 10.54
C LEU A 39 -9.64 -13.11 10.69
N LYS A 40 -10.77 -13.71 11.05
CA LYS A 40 -12.04 -12.99 11.21
C LYS A 40 -12.02 -11.96 12.35
N ASN A 41 -11.13 -12.15 13.33
CA ASN A 41 -11.13 -11.38 14.60
C ASN A 41 -9.82 -10.63 14.91
N THR A 42 -8.86 -10.57 13.99
CA THR A 42 -7.61 -9.82 14.22
C THR A 42 -7.70 -8.42 13.61
N PRO A 43 -7.41 -7.35 14.37
CA PRO A 43 -7.34 -6.00 13.82
C PRO A 43 -6.33 -5.95 12.67
N SER A 44 -6.85 -5.82 11.44
CA SER A 44 -6.08 -5.76 10.20
C SER A 44 -6.27 -4.39 9.54
N ILE A 45 -5.21 -3.92 8.89
CA ILE A 45 -5.25 -2.72 8.05
C ILE A 45 -6.22 -2.88 6.88
N TYR A 46 -6.45 -4.11 6.40
CA TYR A 46 -7.45 -4.42 5.37
C TYR A 46 -8.84 -3.93 5.79
N HIS A 47 -9.29 -4.30 6.99
CA HIS A 47 -10.60 -3.90 7.50
C HIS A 47 -10.69 -2.39 7.75
N ALA A 48 -9.59 -1.79 8.21
CA ALA A 48 -9.53 -0.35 8.43
C ALA A 48 -9.64 0.46 7.12
N TRP A 49 -9.09 -0.07 6.02
CA TRP A 49 -9.09 0.58 4.71
C TRP A 49 -10.26 0.15 3.81
N LEU A 50 -11.08 -0.81 4.26
CA LEU A 50 -12.20 -1.36 3.49
C LEU A 50 -13.21 -0.30 3.01
N PRO A 51 -13.55 0.75 3.79
CA PRO A 51 -14.42 1.82 3.29
C PRO A 51 -13.83 2.55 2.08
N SER A 52 -12.56 2.98 2.17
CA SER A 52 -11.85 3.63 1.06
C SER A 52 -11.68 2.70 -0.14
N TRP A 53 -11.48 1.41 0.10
CA TRP A 53 -11.40 0.40 -0.96
C TRP A 53 -12.70 0.29 -1.74
N ARG A 54 -13.85 0.19 -1.06
CA ARG A 54 -15.16 0.12 -1.70
C ARG A 54 -15.49 1.38 -2.50
N GLU A 55 -15.14 2.55 -1.96
CA GLU A 55 -15.34 3.82 -2.66
C GLU A 55 -14.54 3.89 -3.96
N ILE A 56 -13.27 3.52 -3.92
CA ILE A 56 -12.40 3.51 -5.10
C ILE A 56 -12.82 2.44 -6.11
N ASP A 57 -13.17 1.23 -5.65
CA ASP A 57 -13.64 0.13 -6.51
C ASP A 57 -14.93 0.49 -7.26
N ASP A 58 -15.90 1.14 -6.59
CA ASP A 58 -17.12 1.65 -7.22
C ASP A 58 -16.81 2.73 -8.27
N ARG A 59 -15.91 3.67 -7.95
CA ARG A 59 -15.49 4.71 -8.90
C ARG A 59 -14.81 4.11 -10.12
N LEU A 60 -13.85 3.21 -9.94
CA LEU A 60 -13.15 2.51 -11.02
C LEU A 60 -14.12 1.70 -11.89
N THR A 61 -15.11 1.03 -11.27
CA THR A 61 -16.14 0.28 -11.99
C THR A 61 -17.02 1.19 -12.85
N LYS A 62 -17.32 2.40 -12.36
CA LYS A 62 -18.14 3.38 -13.09
C LYS A 62 -17.37 4.00 -14.25
N SER A 63 -16.13 4.45 -14.03
CA SER A 63 -15.31 5.07 -15.07
C SER A 63 -14.86 4.07 -16.12
N GLY A 64 -14.45 2.85 -15.73
CA GLY A 64 -14.03 1.81 -16.67
C GLY A 64 -15.11 1.37 -17.67
N LYS A 65 -16.39 1.59 -17.36
CA LYS A 65 -17.52 1.31 -18.26
C LYS A 65 -17.85 2.46 -19.22
N LYS A 66 -17.35 3.66 -18.94
CA LYS A 66 -17.79 4.90 -19.61
C LYS A 66 -16.66 5.62 -20.34
N ASP A 67 -15.48 5.68 -19.73
CA ASP A 67 -14.35 6.47 -20.22
C ASP A 67 -13.00 5.88 -19.75
N VAL A 68 -12.21 5.39 -20.71
CA VAL A 68 -10.88 4.82 -20.47
C VAL A 68 -9.87 5.88 -19.98
N SER A 69 -10.04 7.13 -20.40
CA SER A 69 -9.18 8.24 -19.99
C SER A 69 -9.44 8.60 -18.54
N GLU A 70 -10.71 8.73 -18.13
CA GLU A 70 -11.09 8.97 -16.73
C GLU A 70 -10.59 7.84 -15.82
N PHE A 71 -10.73 6.58 -16.28
CA PHE A 71 -10.22 5.43 -15.55
C PHE A 71 -8.69 5.50 -15.35
N SER A 72 -7.95 5.82 -16.41
CA SER A 72 -6.49 5.95 -16.37
C SER A 72 -6.06 7.10 -15.45
N GLN A 73 -6.76 8.23 -15.52
CA GLN A 73 -6.49 9.38 -14.65
C GLN A 73 -6.73 9.04 -13.18
N LEU A 74 -7.84 8.35 -12.87
CA LEU A 74 -8.14 7.89 -11.53
C LEU A 74 -7.04 6.96 -11.01
N MET A 75 -6.59 6.01 -11.82
CA MET A 75 -5.54 5.06 -11.46
C MET A 75 -4.19 5.73 -11.24
N MET A 76 -3.78 6.66 -12.11
CA MET A 76 -2.40 7.15 -12.19
C MET A 76 -2.14 8.46 -11.46
N GLU A 77 -3.13 9.35 -11.33
CA GLU A 77 -2.92 10.71 -10.81
C GLU A 77 -3.58 10.96 -9.46
N LYS A 78 -4.62 10.20 -9.11
CA LYS A 78 -5.34 10.44 -7.86
C LYS A 78 -4.68 9.70 -6.71
N GLU A 79 -4.69 10.35 -5.56
CA GLU A 79 -4.18 9.80 -4.31
C GLU A 79 -5.33 9.44 -3.36
N VAL A 80 -5.12 8.42 -2.56
CA VAL A 80 -5.97 8.04 -1.43
C VAL A 80 -5.25 8.40 -0.13
N LEU A 81 -5.93 9.12 0.76
CA LEU A 81 -5.45 9.40 2.10
C LEU A 81 -5.87 8.28 3.05
N LEU A 82 -4.89 7.64 3.67
CA LEU A 82 -5.07 6.47 4.52
C LEU A 82 -4.38 6.68 5.86
N GLN A 83 -4.90 6.00 6.89
CA GLN A 83 -4.32 6.03 8.23
C GLN A 83 -3.84 4.65 8.65
N CYS A 84 -2.61 4.60 9.17
CA CYS A 84 -2.11 3.49 9.97
C CYS A 84 -2.19 3.89 11.44
N ARG A 85 -2.97 3.18 12.24
CA ARG A 85 -3.23 3.51 13.65
C ARG A 85 -2.34 2.75 14.64
N SER A 86 -1.54 1.79 14.16
CA SER A 86 -0.64 1.02 15.02
C SER A 86 0.58 0.48 14.28
N ASN A 87 1.61 0.09 15.02
CA ASN A 87 2.77 -0.59 14.47
C ASN A 87 2.39 -1.95 13.83
N LYS A 88 1.32 -2.61 14.33
CA LYS A 88 0.82 -3.86 13.77
C LYS A 88 0.32 -3.63 12.34
N GLN A 89 -0.53 -2.62 12.14
CA GLN A 89 -1.03 -2.24 10.81
C GLN A 89 0.11 -1.81 9.88
N LEU A 90 1.08 -1.03 10.39
CA LEU A 90 2.23 -0.61 9.60
C LEU A 90 3.10 -1.80 9.15
N ASN A 91 3.31 -2.79 10.03
CA ASN A 91 4.05 -4.00 9.67
C ASN A 91 3.27 -4.89 8.69
N GLU A 92 1.95 -4.94 8.82
CA GLU A 92 1.08 -5.62 7.86
C GLU A 92 1.18 -4.98 6.46
N LEU A 93 1.12 -3.65 6.38
CA LEU A 93 1.34 -2.90 5.14
C LEU A 93 2.70 -3.17 4.51
N ILE A 94 3.78 -3.14 5.32
CA ILE A 94 5.14 -3.44 4.85
C ILE A 94 5.22 -4.85 4.25
N ARG A 95 4.62 -5.84 4.92
CA ARG A 95 4.59 -7.23 4.42
C ARG A 95 3.77 -7.36 3.14
N ALA A 96 2.62 -6.67 3.05
CA ALA A 96 1.81 -6.67 1.84
C ALA A 96 2.60 -6.09 0.66
N LEU A 97 3.28 -4.96 0.84
CA LEU A 97 4.14 -4.36 -0.18
C LEU A 97 5.28 -5.29 -0.61
N GLU A 98 5.99 -5.91 0.35
CA GLU A 98 7.05 -6.88 0.06
C GLU A 98 6.55 -8.05 -0.78
N ASN A 99 5.35 -8.57 -0.47
CA ASN A 99 4.73 -9.64 -1.23
C ASN A 99 4.38 -9.21 -2.66
N VAL A 100 3.78 -8.03 -2.84
CA VAL A 100 3.48 -7.51 -4.19
C VAL A 100 4.76 -7.32 -5.00
N ILE A 101 5.79 -6.69 -4.42
CA ILE A 101 7.08 -6.48 -5.08
C ILE A 101 7.73 -7.81 -5.49
N ASN A 102 7.66 -8.83 -4.64
CA ASN A 102 8.18 -10.16 -4.96
C ASN A 102 7.37 -10.84 -6.05
N GLN A 103 6.04 -10.69 -6.06
CA GLN A 103 5.19 -11.19 -7.13
C GLN A 103 5.53 -10.53 -8.47
N LEU A 104 5.67 -9.20 -8.51
CA LEU A 104 6.08 -8.47 -9.72
C LEU A 104 7.46 -8.90 -10.24
N LYS A 105 8.40 -9.24 -9.35
CA LYS A 105 9.71 -9.80 -9.75
C LYS A 105 9.57 -11.17 -10.44
N VAL A 106 8.65 -12.01 -9.97
CA VAL A 106 8.37 -13.31 -10.58
C VAL A 106 7.68 -13.12 -11.93
N GLU A 107 6.64 -12.28 -11.99
CA GLU A 107 5.92 -11.97 -13.22
C GLU A 107 6.83 -11.37 -14.30
N ALA A 108 7.73 -10.45 -13.93
CA ALA A 108 8.73 -9.88 -14.84
C ALA A 108 9.70 -10.93 -15.39
N LYS A 109 10.06 -11.97 -14.63
CA LYS A 109 10.90 -13.07 -15.11
C LYS A 109 10.14 -13.98 -16.09
N LEU A 110 8.86 -14.22 -15.82
CA LEU A 110 8.00 -15.07 -16.64
C LEU A 110 7.57 -14.38 -17.94
N ALA A 111 7.49 -13.06 -17.97
CA ALA A 111 7.21 -12.26 -19.15
C ALA A 111 8.41 -12.13 -20.12
N SER A 112 9.40 -13.03 -20.03
CA SER A 112 10.56 -13.03 -20.91
C SER A 112 10.11 -13.14 -22.38
N GLY A 113 10.42 -12.11 -23.19
CA GLY A 113 9.99 -12.01 -24.58
C GLY A 113 8.88 -10.99 -24.84
N ASP A 114 8.23 -10.45 -23.81
CA ASP A 114 7.24 -9.39 -23.91
C ASP A 114 7.80 -8.10 -23.30
N ALA A 115 8.37 -7.24 -24.16
CA ALA A 115 9.05 -6.02 -23.75
C ALA A 115 8.11 -5.01 -23.06
N GLU A 116 6.85 -4.97 -23.48
CA GLU A 116 5.84 -4.05 -22.92
C GLU A 116 5.46 -4.48 -21.51
N LYS A 117 5.10 -5.75 -21.30
CA LYS A 117 4.81 -6.27 -19.96
C LYS A 117 6.00 -6.16 -19.03
N LEU A 118 7.20 -6.46 -19.54
CA LEU A 118 8.42 -6.32 -18.76
C LEU A 118 8.64 -4.88 -18.29
N THR A 119 8.39 -3.90 -19.16
CA THR A 119 8.51 -2.47 -18.83
C THR A 119 7.46 -2.08 -17.79
N SER A 120 6.20 -2.52 -17.96
CA SER A 120 5.12 -2.27 -17.00
C SER A 120 5.46 -2.82 -15.61
N PHE A 121 5.85 -4.10 -15.51
CA PHE A 121 6.18 -4.72 -14.22
C PHE A 121 7.39 -4.05 -13.55
N ARG A 122 8.39 -3.62 -14.32
CA ARG A 122 9.56 -2.89 -13.79
C ARG A 122 9.16 -1.54 -13.23
N TYR A 123 8.30 -0.81 -13.94
CA TYR A 123 7.76 0.47 -13.49
C TYR A 123 7.00 0.31 -12.17
N GLU A 124 5.98 -0.55 -12.15
CA GLU A 124 5.16 -0.79 -10.94
C GLU A 124 6.03 -1.20 -9.75
N LYS A 125 7.00 -2.10 -9.98
CA LYS A 125 7.93 -2.54 -8.94
C LYS A 125 8.74 -1.36 -8.38
N SER A 126 9.29 -0.51 -9.24
CA SER A 126 10.13 0.63 -8.84
C SER A 126 9.36 1.60 -7.94
N GLU A 127 8.13 1.91 -8.32
CA GLU A 127 7.25 2.81 -7.56
C GLU A 127 6.90 2.21 -6.19
N LEU A 128 6.51 0.93 -6.14
CA LEU A 128 6.22 0.26 -4.87
C LEU A 128 7.46 0.11 -3.97
N GLU A 129 8.66 -0.08 -4.54
CA GLU A 129 9.92 -0.06 -3.78
C GLU A 129 10.19 1.35 -3.20
N THR A 130 9.86 2.41 -3.93
CA THR A 130 9.93 3.80 -3.45
C THR A 130 8.94 4.05 -2.31
N LEU A 131 7.68 3.62 -2.46
CA LEU A 131 6.68 3.69 -1.40
C LEU A 131 7.11 2.92 -0.15
N LEU A 132 7.63 1.70 -0.31
CA LEU A 132 8.13 0.89 0.80
C LEU A 132 9.28 1.58 1.55
N ARG A 133 10.22 2.21 0.83
CA ARG A 133 11.30 3.01 1.44
C ARG A 133 10.74 4.20 2.22
N LYS A 134 9.77 4.93 1.66
CA LYS A 134 9.07 6.05 2.34
C LYS A 134 8.43 5.58 3.64
N ILE A 135 7.64 4.50 3.61
CA ILE A 135 6.99 3.93 4.79
C ILE A 135 8.01 3.49 5.85
N ARG A 136 9.10 2.84 5.44
CA ARG A 136 10.17 2.43 6.37
C ARG A 136 10.88 3.63 7.01
N ARG A 137 11.05 4.75 6.29
CA ARG A 137 11.58 6.00 6.85
C ARG A 137 10.62 6.64 7.85
N MET A 138 9.32 6.66 7.54
CA MET A 138 8.28 7.12 8.47
C MET A 138 8.22 6.25 9.73
N ARG A 139 8.45 4.94 9.60
CA ARG A 139 8.59 4.03 10.74
C ARG A 139 9.80 4.36 11.62
N LYS A 140 10.89 4.87 11.05
CA LYS A 140 12.12 5.19 11.78
C LYS A 140 12.16 6.62 12.32
N SER A 141 11.45 7.56 11.70
CA SER A 141 11.52 8.98 12.05
C SER A 141 10.51 9.34 13.13
N PRO A 142 10.94 9.86 14.30
CA PRO A 142 10.05 10.63 15.16
C PRO A 142 9.67 11.91 14.40
N ASN A 143 8.38 12.22 14.38
CA ASN A 143 7.80 13.39 13.71
C ASN A 143 8.60 14.67 14.01
N ARG A 144 9.41 15.14 13.05
CA ARG A 144 10.05 16.47 13.06
C ARG A 144 9.15 17.47 12.32
N ASN A 145 7.94 17.71 12.83
CA ASN A 145 7.19 18.91 12.48
C ASN A 145 6.95 19.74 13.74
N LYS A 146 7.95 20.57 14.04
CA LYS A 146 7.77 21.88 14.67
C LYS A 146 8.35 22.89 13.69
N ARG A 147 7.48 23.57 12.94
CA ARG A 147 7.65 24.96 12.52
C ARG A 147 6.27 25.58 12.45
#